data_AF-A0A7K2FSG0-F1
#
_entry.id   AF-A0A7K2FSG0-F1
#
_cell.length_a   1.000
_cell.length_b   1.000
_cell.length_c   1.000
_cell.angle_alpha   90.00
_cell.angle_beta   90.00
_cell.angle_gamma   90.00
#
_symmetry.space_group_name_H-M   'P 1'
#
loop_
_entity.id
_entity.type
_entity.pdbx_description
1 polymer ?
#
loop_
_entity_poly.entity_id
_entity_poly.type
_entity_poly.pdbx_seq_one_letter_code
_entity_poly.pdbx_strand_id
1 'polypeptide(L)'
;MRVYVPLTLPGLAEAYRTGVLGTGSFVAYAVTPELRQWCGSEDLEELEYAALGQAALASLRLLAADRSATPRRVVVAADVPDRAVRTGPDADAELSELGEVMVAAEVPLAKAAAVH
;
A
#
# COMPACT_ATOMS: atom_id res chain seq x y z
N MET A 1 -0.72 -4.32 11.90
CA MET A 1 -1.76 -4.37 10.86
C MET A 1 -1.15 -4.68 9.50
N ARG A 2 -1.96 -5.20 8.56
CA ARG A 2 -1.54 -5.44 7.18
C ARG A 2 -1.71 -4.19 6.33
N VAL A 3 -0.71 -3.90 5.50
CA VAL A 3 -0.74 -2.83 4.49
C VAL A 3 -0.45 -3.40 3.11
N TYR A 4 -1.00 -2.74 2.09
CA TYR A 4 -0.88 -3.09 0.68
C TYR A 4 -0.17 -1.96 -0.04
N VAL A 5 1.09 -2.20 -0.39
CA VAL A 5 1.98 -1.19 -0.97
C VAL A 5 1.87 -1.25 -2.50
N PRO A 6 1.33 -0.19 -3.15
CA PRO A 6 1.29 -0.14 -4.60
C PRO A 6 2.69 0.10 -5.15
N LEU A 7 3.15 -0.78 -6.05
CA LEU A 7 4.43 -0.64 -6.73
C LEU A 7 4.27 -0.85 -8.23
N THR A 8 5.34 -0.61 -8.97
CA THR A 8 5.55 -1.07 -10.34
C THR A 8 6.63 -2.15 -10.36
N LEU A 9 6.85 -2.85 -11.47
CA LEU A 9 7.98 -3.79 -11.58
C LEU A 9 9.35 -3.12 -11.29
N PRO A 10 9.67 -1.93 -11.84
CA PRO A 10 10.86 -1.19 -11.43
C PRO A 10 10.92 -0.88 -9.93
N GLY A 11 9.78 -0.49 -9.32
CA GLY A 11 9.70 -0.25 -7.88
C GLY A 11 9.96 -1.50 -7.03
N LEU A 12 9.43 -2.65 -7.44
CA LEU A 12 9.70 -3.94 -6.79
C LEU A 12 11.17 -4.35 -6.96
N ALA A 13 11.74 -4.14 -8.14
CA ALA A 13 13.16 -4.39 -8.38
C ALA A 13 14.05 -3.51 -7.48
N GLU A 14 13.67 -2.25 -7.28
CA GLU A 14 14.35 -1.38 -6.33
C GLU A 14 14.27 -1.90 -4.90
N ALA A 15 13.07 -2.25 -4.45
CA ALA A 15 12.88 -2.81 -3.11
C ALA A 15 13.69 -4.10 -2.90
N TYR A 16 13.83 -4.92 -3.94
CA TYR A 16 14.68 -6.11 -3.90
C TYR A 16 16.17 -5.77 -3.80
N ARG A 17 16.64 -4.74 -4.52
CA ARG A 17 18.05 -4.29 -4.46
C ARG A 17 18.41 -3.69 -3.10
N THR A 18 17.52 -2.88 -2.53
CA THR A 18 17.77 -2.15 -1.27
C THR A 18 17.36 -2.95 -0.03
N GLY A 19 16.48 -3.95 -0.19
CA GLY A 19 15.92 -4.74 0.89
C GLY A 19 14.75 -4.08 1.62
N VAL A 20 14.23 -2.96 1.14
CA VAL A 20 13.18 -2.16 1.81
C VAL A 20 12.10 -1.70 0.82
N LEU A 21 10.83 -1.66 1.24
CA LEU A 21 9.68 -1.34 0.36
C LEU A 21 9.54 0.15 0.00
N GLY A 22 10.39 1.00 0.54
CA GLY A 22 10.45 2.42 0.27
C GLY A 22 11.55 3.08 1.09
N THR A 23 12.06 4.19 0.60
CA THR A 23 13.02 5.03 1.34
C THR A 23 12.23 6.08 2.12
N GLY A 24 12.14 5.93 3.45
CA GLY A 24 11.39 6.85 4.30
C GLY A 24 9.89 6.55 4.35
N SER A 25 9.07 7.61 4.45
CA SER A 25 7.62 7.48 4.52
C SER A 25 7.03 7.22 3.12
N PHE A 26 6.07 6.32 3.01
CA PHE A 26 5.44 6.00 1.72
C PHE A 26 3.94 5.72 1.86
N VAL A 27 3.21 5.90 0.76
CA VAL A 27 1.78 5.60 0.66
C VAL A 27 1.57 4.09 0.56
N ALA A 28 0.60 3.60 1.32
CA ALA A 28 0.07 2.25 1.20
C ALA A 28 -1.45 2.29 1.38
N TYR A 29 -2.09 1.12 1.29
CA TYR A 29 -3.51 0.98 1.58
C TYR A 29 -3.74 -0.04 2.68
N ALA A 30 -4.77 0.17 3.49
CA ALA A 30 -5.12 -0.74 4.58
C ALA A 30 -6.61 -0.69 4.90
N VAL A 31 -7.04 -1.55 5.82
CA VAL A 31 -8.40 -1.53 6.35
C VAL A 31 -8.55 -0.34 7.32
N THR A 32 -8.84 0.85 6.79
CA THR A 32 -9.14 2.05 7.59
C THR A 32 -10.61 2.05 8.05
N PRO A 33 -10.97 2.85 9.06
CA PRO A 33 -12.36 3.03 9.46
C PRO A 33 -13.26 3.49 8.29
N GLU A 34 -12.80 4.39 7.42
CA GLU A 34 -13.59 4.83 6.27
C GLU A 34 -13.80 3.70 5.26
N LEU A 35 -12.75 2.90 5.00
CA LEU A 35 -12.86 1.75 4.10
C LEU A 35 -13.82 0.69 4.65
N ARG A 36 -13.78 0.43 5.96
CA ARG A 36 -14.73 -0.49 6.64
C ARG A 36 -16.16 0.00 6.47
N GLN A 37 -16.42 1.27 6.74
CA GLN A 37 -17.75 1.86 6.59
C GLN A 37 -18.24 1.81 5.14
N TRP A 38 -17.37 2.09 4.17
CA TRP A 38 -17.71 2.05 2.75
C TRP A 38 -18.01 0.63 2.27
N CYS A 39 -17.21 -0.35 2.70
CA CYS A 39 -17.37 -1.75 2.29
C CYS A 39 -18.65 -2.38 2.88
N GLY A 40 -19.10 -1.89 4.04
CA GLY A 40 -20.31 -2.40 4.72
C GLY A 40 -20.18 -3.85 5.20
N SER A 41 -18.95 -4.37 5.26
CA SER A 41 -18.61 -5.70 5.74
C SER A 41 -17.84 -5.61 7.05
N GLU A 42 -18.08 -6.57 7.94
CA GLU A 42 -17.28 -6.78 9.15
C GLU A 42 -16.26 -7.90 8.99
N ASP A 43 -16.32 -8.66 7.88
CA ASP A 43 -15.37 -9.72 7.58
C ASP A 43 -14.02 -9.12 7.19
N LEU A 44 -12.98 -9.47 7.96
CA LEU A 44 -11.64 -8.95 7.74
C LEU A 44 -11.09 -9.36 6.37
N GLU A 45 -11.40 -10.57 5.89
CA GLU A 45 -10.88 -11.04 4.60
C GLU A 45 -11.44 -10.21 3.43
N GLU A 46 -12.75 -9.91 3.47
CA GLU A 46 -13.40 -9.05 2.48
C GLU A 46 -12.85 -7.62 2.51
N LEU A 47 -12.59 -7.08 3.71
CA LEU A 47 -12.00 -5.76 3.89
C LEU A 47 -10.56 -5.70 3.41
N GLU A 48 -9.76 -6.73 3.70
CA GLU A 48 -8.39 -6.88 3.20
C GLU A 48 -8.36 -6.96 1.67
N TYR A 49 -9.31 -7.68 1.07
CA TYR A 49 -9.47 -7.73 -0.38
C TYR A 49 -9.85 -6.36 -0.97
N ALA A 50 -10.73 -5.60 -0.31
CA ALA A 50 -11.08 -4.25 -0.73
C ALA A 50 -9.86 -3.30 -0.67
N ALA A 51 -9.06 -3.35 0.39
CA ALA A 51 -7.84 -2.55 0.52
C ALA A 51 -6.77 -2.95 -0.52
N LEU A 52 -6.60 -4.24 -0.79
CA LEU A 52 -5.76 -4.75 -1.89
C LEU A 52 -6.21 -4.20 -3.24
N GLY A 53 -7.52 -4.11 -3.47
CA GLY A 53 -8.12 -3.52 -4.67
C GLY A 53 -7.79 -2.03 -4.84
N GLN A 54 -7.81 -1.24 -3.76
CA GLN A 54 -7.43 0.17 -3.81
C GLN A 54 -5.93 0.34 -4.13
N ALA A 55 -5.05 -0.46 -3.48
CA ALA A 55 -3.64 -0.49 -3.84
C ALA A 55 -3.40 -0.93 -5.30
N ALA A 56 -4.20 -1.86 -5.81
CA ALA A 56 -4.13 -2.29 -7.20
C ALA A 56 -4.45 -1.14 -8.18
N LEU A 57 -5.45 -0.32 -7.88
CA LEU A 57 -5.77 0.88 -8.67
C LEU A 57 -4.65 1.91 -8.59
N ALA A 58 -4.05 2.11 -7.42
CA ALA A 58 -2.92 3.01 -7.24
C ALA A 58 -1.68 2.59 -8.04
N SER A 59 -1.38 1.28 -8.08
CA SER A 59 -0.32 0.73 -8.94
C SER A 59 -0.56 1.06 -10.42
N LEU A 60 -1.82 1.02 -10.89
CA LEU A 60 -2.16 1.44 -12.26
C LEU A 60 -1.92 2.95 -12.49
N ARG A 61 -2.17 3.79 -11.49
CA ARG A 61 -1.85 5.23 -11.57
C ARG A 61 -0.34 5.46 -11.66
N LEU A 62 0.47 4.71 -10.92
CA LEU A 62 1.93 4.75 -11.03
C LEU A 62 2.39 4.36 -12.45
N LEU A 63 1.83 3.30 -13.03
CA LEU A 63 2.12 2.89 -14.41
C LEU A 63 1.64 3.91 -15.45
N ALA A 64 0.53 4.61 -15.19
CA ALA A 64 0.06 5.67 -16.06
C ALA A 64 1.00 6.89 -16.06
N ALA A 65 1.62 7.17 -14.91
CA ALA A 65 2.59 8.25 -14.73
C ALA A 65 3.96 7.92 -15.37
N ASP A 66 4.39 6.65 -15.33
CA ASP A 66 5.59 6.17 -16.01
C ASP A 66 5.27 5.19 -17.15
N ARG A 67 5.05 5.75 -18.34
CA ARG A 67 4.79 5.00 -19.57
C ARG A 67 5.94 4.12 -20.04
N SER A 68 7.15 4.29 -19.49
CA SER A 68 8.33 3.49 -19.82
C SER A 68 8.42 2.19 -19.00
N ALA A 69 7.74 2.14 -17.85
CA ALA A 69 7.66 0.95 -17.03
C ALA A 69 6.94 -0.19 -17.77
N THR A 70 7.36 -1.42 -17.49
CA THR A 70 6.62 -2.60 -17.97
C THR A 70 5.20 -2.55 -17.39
N PRO A 71 4.13 -2.71 -18.21
CA PRO A 71 2.73 -2.54 -17.77
C PRO A 71 2.23 -3.74 -16.97
N ARG A 72 2.85 -3.96 -15.81
CA ARG A 72 2.53 -5.00 -14.84
C ARG A 72 2.28 -4.33 -13.50
N ARG A 73 1.04 -4.40 -13.05
CA ARG A 73 0.64 -4.03 -11.70
C ARG A 73 1.42 -4.88 -10.69
N VAL A 74 1.84 -4.26 -9.59
CA VAL A 74 2.43 -4.93 -8.44
C VAL A 74 1.82 -4.37 -7.17
N VAL A 75 1.41 -5.25 -6.26
CA VAL A 75 1.05 -4.88 -4.89
C VAL A 75 1.77 -5.79 -3.90
N VAL A 76 2.46 -5.21 -2.93
CA VAL A 76 3.11 -5.98 -1.87
C VAL A 76 2.28 -5.90 -0.60
N ALA A 77 1.87 -7.04 -0.08
CA ALA A 77 1.25 -7.13 1.25
C ALA A 77 2.35 -7.26 2.31
N ALA A 78 2.33 -6.44 3.35
CA ALA A 78 3.29 -6.49 4.45
C ALA A 78 2.61 -6.20 5.79
N ASP A 79 3.10 -6.83 6.84
CA ASP A 79 2.63 -6.58 8.21
C ASP A 79 3.54 -5.55 8.90
N VAL A 80 2.95 -4.46 9.37
CA VAL A 80 3.65 -3.34 10.03
C VAL A 80 3.06 -3.07 11.42
N PRO A 81 3.83 -2.48 12.35
CA PRO A 81 3.28 -2.02 13.63
C PRO A 81 2.22 -0.93 13.40
N ASP A 82 1.11 -0.98 14.12
CA ASP A 82 0.00 -0.02 13.94
C ASP A 82 0.46 1.44 14.13
N ARG A 83 1.38 1.68 15.07
CA ARG A 83 2.01 2.99 15.32
C ARG A 83 2.81 3.56 14.14
N ALA A 84 3.15 2.73 13.15
CA ALA A 84 3.85 3.16 11.94
C ALA A 84 2.88 3.65 10.86
N VAL A 85 1.58 3.41 11.01
CA VAL A 85 0.55 3.80 10.04
C VAL A 85 -0.14 5.06 10.52
N ARG A 86 -0.21 6.06 9.65
CA ARG A 86 -0.93 7.32 9.87
C ARG A 86 -2.08 7.44 8.86
N THR A 87 -3.21 7.93 9.33
CA THR A 87 -4.45 8.07 8.55
C THR A 87 -5.00 9.48 8.66
N GLY A 88 -5.72 9.95 7.65
CA GLY A 88 -6.39 11.26 7.67
C GLY A 88 -5.43 12.43 7.97
N PRO A 89 -5.83 13.43 8.78
CA PRO A 89 -5.08 14.67 9.00
C PRO A 89 -3.74 14.50 9.74
N ASP A 90 -3.48 13.32 10.32
CA ASP A 90 -2.20 12.99 10.97
C ASP A 90 -1.13 12.56 9.95
N ALA A 91 -1.50 12.33 8.69
CA ALA A 91 -0.53 12.13 7.62
C ALA A 91 -0.03 13.49 7.10
N ASP A 92 1.28 13.63 6.92
CA ASP A 92 1.92 14.83 6.34
C ASP A 92 1.53 15.05 4.84
N ALA A 93 0.73 14.15 4.27
CA ALA A 93 0.25 14.17 2.89
C ALA A 93 -1.28 14.17 2.84
N GLU A 94 -1.85 14.80 1.81
CA GLU A 94 -3.28 14.79 1.54
C GLU A 94 -3.71 13.38 1.10
N LEU A 95 -4.16 12.57 2.07
CA LEU A 95 -4.76 11.27 1.80
C LEU A 95 -6.18 11.49 1.28
N SER A 96 -6.43 11.08 0.04
CA SER A 96 -7.67 11.40 -0.68
C SER A 96 -8.42 10.16 -1.16
N GLU A 97 -7.79 8.98 -1.11
CA GLU A 97 -8.38 7.74 -1.56
C GLU A 97 -8.86 6.85 -0.41
N LEU A 98 -9.87 6.01 -0.70
CA LEU A 98 -10.39 5.06 0.28
C LEU A 98 -9.30 4.08 0.73
N GLY A 99 -9.12 3.96 2.05
CA GLY A 99 -8.14 3.05 2.64
C GLY A 99 -6.69 3.52 2.49
N GLU A 100 -6.43 4.70 1.95
CA GLU A 100 -5.08 5.25 1.79
C GLU A 100 -4.49 5.59 3.16
N VAL A 101 -3.23 5.18 3.37
CA VAL A 101 -2.50 5.41 4.62
C VAL A 101 -1.05 5.80 4.33
N MET A 102 -0.45 6.50 5.29
CA MET A 102 0.97 6.83 5.26
C MET A 102 1.75 5.90 6.20
N VAL A 103 2.73 5.16 5.68
CA VAL A 103 3.61 4.29 6.47
C VAL A 103 4.88 5.05 6.81
N ALA A 104 4.98 5.54 8.05
CA ALA A 104 6.08 6.35 8.56
C ALA A 104 7.21 5.47 9.17
N ALA A 105 7.55 4.37 8.50
CA ALA A 105 8.63 3.48 8.89
C ALA A 105 9.25 2.79 7.68
N GLU A 106 10.54 2.50 7.77
CA GLU A 106 11.18 1.59 6.83
C GLU A 106 10.61 0.18 7.02
N VAL A 107 10.12 -0.43 5.94
CA VAL A 107 9.56 -1.78 5.95
C VAL A 107 10.51 -2.71 5.18
N PRO A 108 11.21 -3.64 5.86
CA PRO A 108 12.06 -4.60 5.19
C PRO A 108 11.24 -5.46 4.22
N LEU A 109 11.73 -5.65 3.00
CA LEU A 109 11.08 -6.52 2.01
C LEU A 109 10.94 -7.96 2.52
N ALA A 110 11.85 -8.41 3.39
CA ALA A 110 11.77 -9.71 4.06
C ALA A 110 10.52 -9.87 4.97
N LYS A 111 9.79 -8.79 5.27
CA LYS A 111 8.52 -8.79 5.99
C LYS A 111 7.30 -8.78 5.06
N ALA A 112 7.49 -8.83 3.74
CA ALA A 112 6.40 -9.03 2.80
C ALA A 112 5.74 -10.39 3.05
N ALA A 113 4.42 -10.37 3.22
CA ALA A 113 3.59 -11.56 3.34
C ALA A 113 3.27 -12.15 1.97
N ALA A 114 3.06 -11.29 0.95
CA ALA A 114 2.75 -11.70 -0.41
C ALA A 114 3.08 -10.60 -1.42
N VAL A 115 3.20 -10.99 -2.69
CA VAL A 115 3.30 -10.08 -3.85
C VAL A 115 2.24 -10.49 -4.86
N HIS A 116 1.39 -9.55 -5.27
CA HIS A 116 0.26 -9.71 -6.20
C HIS A 116 0.46 -8.96 -7.51
#